data_AF-A0A2K2A9X5-F1
#
_entry.id   AF-A0A2K2A9X5-F1
#
_cell.length_a   1.000
_cell.length_b   1.000
_cell.length_c   1.000
_cell.angle_alpha   90.00
_cell.angle_beta   90.00
_cell.angle_gamma   90.00
#
_symmetry.space_group_name_H-M   'P 1'
#
loop_
_entity.id
_entity.type
_entity.pdbx_description
1 polymer ?
#
loop_
_entity_poly.entity_id
_entity_poly.type
_entity_poly.pdbx_seq_one_letter_code
_entity_poly.pdbx_strand_id
1 'polypeptide(L)'
;MAAEKVTIDHEEAVDFVRKVQKRINKEAYKDFLMTLCAYRNKWKDVADVYRDVVELFADYPDLLEGFHRFLPTSEVIADLESKLQIL
;
A
#
# COMPACT_ATOMS: atom_id res chain seq x y z
N MET A 1 -24.57 -6.64 13.32
CA MET A 1 -24.30 -6.70 11.87
C MET A 1 -22.88 -7.19 11.71
N ALA A 2 -22.68 -8.30 10.98
CA ALA A 2 -21.42 -9.00 10.90
C ALA A 2 -20.39 -8.14 10.16
N ALA A 3 -19.23 -7.90 10.79
CA ALA A 3 -18.06 -7.40 10.09
C ALA A 3 -17.66 -8.49 9.08
N GLU A 4 -18.00 -8.27 7.81
CA GLU A 4 -17.46 -9.05 6.70
C GLU A 4 -15.94 -8.96 6.81
N LYS A 5 -15.32 -10.07 7.21
CA LYS A 5 -13.88 -10.27 7.07
C LYS A 5 -13.62 -10.15 5.57
N VAL A 6 -13.14 -9.00 5.13
CA VAL A 6 -12.63 -8.81 3.78
C VAL A 6 -11.48 -9.79 3.62
N THR A 7 -11.78 -10.98 3.10
CA THR A 7 -10.78 -11.93 2.63
C THR A 7 -10.25 -11.32 1.36
N ILE A 8 -9.27 -10.44 1.49
CA ILE A 8 -8.55 -9.90 0.35
C ILE A 8 -8.06 -11.12 -0.45
N ASP A 9 -8.58 -11.29 -1.66
CA ASP A 9 -8.33 -12.49 -2.42
C ASP A 9 -6.87 -12.47 -2.90
N HIS A 10 -6.14 -13.57 -2.70
CA HIS A 10 -4.74 -13.65 -3.09
C HIS A 10 -4.56 -13.35 -4.59
N GLU A 11 -5.58 -13.66 -5.40
CA GLU A 11 -5.62 -13.36 -6.82
C GLU A 11 -5.62 -11.84 -7.10
N GLU A 12 -6.41 -11.06 -6.36
CA GLU A 12 -6.43 -9.59 -6.49
C GLU A 12 -5.07 -8.97 -6.16
N ALA A 13 -4.37 -9.49 -5.14
CA ALA A 13 -3.04 -9.03 -4.78
C ALA A 13 -2.01 -9.32 -5.88
N VAL A 14 -2.09 -10.51 -6.49
CA VAL A 14 -1.20 -10.89 -7.60
C VAL A 14 -1.44 -9.99 -8.82
N ASP A 15 -2.70 -9.72 -9.16
CA ASP A 15 -3.02 -8.86 -10.29
C ASP A 15 -2.68 -7.40 -10.03
N PHE A 16 -2.81 -6.92 -8.80
CA PHE A 16 -2.33 -5.58 -8.41
C PHE A 16 -0.82 -5.44 -8.60
N VAL A 17 -0.02 -6.40 -8.11
CA VAL A 17 1.46 -6.36 -8.27
C VAL A 17 1.85 -6.37 -9.75
N ARG A 18 1.17 -7.18 -10.57
CA ARG A 18 1.38 -7.18 -12.04
C ARG A 18 1.02 -5.84 -12.68
N LYS A 19 -0.05 -5.19 -12.22
CA LYS A 19 -0.46 -3.86 -12.69
C LYS A 19 0.61 -2.83 -12.34
N VAL A 20 1.09 -2.81 -11.10
CA VAL A 20 2.17 -1.91 -10.65
C VAL A 20 3.42 -2.11 -11.51
N GLN A 21 3.86 -3.36 -11.68
CA GLN A 21 5.05 -3.70 -12.49
C GLN A 21 4.99 -3.19 -13.94
N LYS A 22 3.79 -3.13 -14.54
CA LYS A 22 3.59 -2.65 -15.92
C LYS A 22 3.52 -1.14 -16.03
N ARG A 23 3.14 -0.44 -14.95
CA ARG A 23 2.82 0.99 -14.98
C ARG A 23 3.99 1.86 -14.56
N ILE A 24 4.75 1.43 -13.55
CA ILE A 24 5.86 2.21 -13.02
C ILE A 24 7.19 1.76 -13.63
N ASN A 25 8.22 2.60 -13.51
CA ASN A 25 9.55 2.27 -13.99
C ASN A 25 10.20 1.15 -13.14
N LYS A 26 11.24 0.50 -13.68
CA LYS A 26 11.89 -0.65 -13.02
C LYS A 26 12.52 -0.30 -11.67
N GLU A 27 13.00 0.93 -11.50
CA GLU A 27 13.64 1.39 -10.27
C GLU A 27 12.60 1.58 -9.17
N ALA A 28 11.52 2.31 -9.45
CA ALA A 28 10.38 2.49 -8.56
C ALA A 28 9.71 1.16 -8.19
N TYR A 29 9.63 0.20 -9.12
CA TYR A 29 9.13 -1.14 -8.82
C TYR A 29 10.02 -1.90 -7.84
N LYS A 30 11.35 -1.78 -7.97
CA LYS A 30 12.28 -2.37 -7.02
C LYS A 30 12.14 -1.73 -5.64
N ASP A 31 12.01 -0.40 -5.58
CA ASP A 31 11.84 0.33 -4.33
C ASP A 31 10.53 -0.05 -3.64
N PHE A 32 9.43 -0.19 -4.40
CA PHE A 32 8.16 -0.72 -3.90
C PHE A 32 8.32 -2.10 -3.24
N LEU A 33 9.01 -3.04 -3.89
CA LEU A 33 9.28 -4.35 -3.31
C LEU A 33 10.18 -4.28 -2.07
N MET A 34 11.15 -3.35 -2.05
CA MET A 34 11.99 -3.12 -0.88
C MET A 34 11.19 -2.60 0.31
N THR A 35 10.25 -1.67 0.09
CA THR A 35 9.35 -1.17 1.13
C THR A 35 8.48 -2.28 1.70
N LEU A 36 7.89 -3.14 0.85
CA LEU A 36 7.13 -4.31 1.32
C LEU A 36 8.00 -5.30 2.12
N CYS A 37 9.26 -5.50 1.70
CA CYS A 37 10.20 -6.35 2.41
C CYS A 37 10.56 -5.77 3.78
N ALA A 38 10.78 -4.45 3.87
CA ALA A 38 11.07 -3.75 5.13
C ALA A 38 9.91 -3.86 6.12
N TYR A 39 8.66 -3.77 5.65
CA TYR A 39 7.47 -4.04 6.47
C TYR A 39 7.46 -5.47 7.02
N ARG A 40 7.67 -6.46 6.15
CA ARG A 40 7.67 -7.89 6.53
C ARG A 40 8.76 -8.21 7.55
N ASN A 41 9.92 -7.56 7.43
CA ASN A 41 11.03 -7.70 8.37
C ASN A 41 10.86 -6.87 9.66
N LYS A 42 9.75 -6.13 9.81
CA LYS A 42 9.46 -5.23 10.93
C LYS A 42 10.51 -4.12 11.10
N TRP A 43 11.13 -3.69 9.99
CA TRP A 43 12.09 -2.58 9.97
C TRP A 43 11.42 -1.23 9.73
N LYS A 44 10.24 -1.24 9.10
CA LYS A 44 9.38 -0.08 8.91
C LYS A 44 7.99 -0.39 9.45
N ASP A 45 7.39 0.56 10.14
CA ASP A 45 6.00 0.51 10.54
C ASP A 45 5.08 0.83 9.35
N VAL A 46 3.79 0.54 9.51
CA VAL A 46 2.78 0.78 8.47
C VAL A 46 2.74 2.24 7.98
N ALA A 47 3.04 3.20 8.86
CA ALA A 47 3.09 4.62 8.53
C ALA A 47 4.24 4.98 7.58
N ASP A 48 5.43 4.42 7.83
CA ASP A 48 6.61 4.66 6.98
C ASP A 48 6.44 3.98 5.63
N VAL A 49 5.89 2.77 5.63
CA VAL A 49 5.52 2.03 4.40
C VAL A 49 4.53 2.84 3.58
N TYR A 50 3.51 3.39 4.22
CA TYR A 50 2.51 4.20 3.54
C TYR A 50 3.12 5.44 2.89
N ARG A 51 3.97 6.17 3.62
CA ARG A 51 4.67 7.36 3.10
C ARG A 51 5.51 7.03 1.87
N ASP A 52 6.34 6.00 1.94
CA ASP A 52 7.15 5.57 0.80
C ASP A 52 6.26 5.24 -0.42
N VAL A 53 5.14 4.54 -0.20
CA VAL A 53 4.23 4.13 -1.28
C VAL A 53 3.50 5.33 -1.90
N VAL A 54 3.12 6.33 -1.10
CA VAL A 54 2.56 7.60 -1.59
C VAL A 54 3.54 8.32 -2.49
N GLU A 55 4.82 8.40 -2.09
CA GLU A 55 5.86 9.01 -2.93
C GLU A 55 6.12 8.21 -4.21
N LEU A 56 6.18 6.88 -4.12
CA LEU A 56 6.37 5.99 -5.28
C LEU A 56 5.22 6.05 -6.29
N PHE A 57 3.99 6.26 -5.81
CA PHE A 57 2.78 6.30 -6.63
C PHE A 57 2.22 7.72 -6.81
N ALA A 58 3.01 8.77 -6.58
CA ALA A 58 2.56 10.16 -6.68
C ALA A 58 1.93 10.50 -8.05
N ASP A 59 2.48 9.96 -9.13
CA ASP A 59 1.95 10.11 -10.50
C ASP A 59 0.86 9.09 -10.87
N TYR A 60 0.54 8.15 -9.98
CA TYR A 60 -0.33 6.99 -10.22
C TYR A 60 -1.39 6.82 -9.11
N PRO A 61 -2.35 7.76 -8.99
CA PRO A 61 -3.35 7.73 -7.92
C PRO A 61 -4.21 6.46 -7.92
N ASP A 62 -4.43 5.84 -9.09
CA ASP A 62 -5.17 4.58 -9.21
C ASP A 62 -4.42 3.37 -8.61
N LEU A 63 -3.09 3.45 -8.50
CA LEU A 63 -2.29 2.44 -7.82
C LEU A 63 -2.33 2.62 -6.31
N LEU A 64 -2.33 3.87 -5.83
CA LEU A 64 -2.45 4.17 -4.40
C LEU A 64 -3.80 3.73 -3.83
N GLU A 65 -4.89 4.01 -4.54
CA GLU A 65 -6.23 3.55 -4.14
C GLU A 65 -6.34 2.01 -4.16
N GLY A 66 -5.69 1.37 -5.14
CA GLY A 66 -5.55 -0.08 -5.16
C GLY A 66 -4.81 -0.60 -3.92
N PHE A 67 -3.73 0.07 -3.52
CA PHE A 67 -2.93 -0.28 -2.34
C PHE A 67 -3.73 -0.17 -1.03
N HIS A 68 -4.58 0.85 -0.87
CA HIS A 68 -5.41 1.03 0.33
C HIS A 68 -6.32 -0.17 0.60
N ARG A 69 -6.79 -0.87 -0.43
CA ARG A 69 -7.60 -2.09 -0.31
C ARG A 69 -6.82 -3.28 0.25
N PHE A 70 -5.49 -3.25 0.15
CA PHE A 70 -4.60 -4.29 0.68
C PHE A 70 -4.23 -4.09 2.16
N LEU A 71 -4.58 -2.93 2.74
CA LEU A 71 -4.35 -2.67 4.16
C LEU A 71 -5.51 -3.26 4.99
N PRO A 72 -5.22 -3.89 6.15
CA PRO A 72 -6.26 -4.43 7.02
C PRO A 72 -7.15 -3.30 7.55
N THR A 73 -8.28 -3.11 6.85
CA THR A 73 -9.53 -2.41 7.18
C THR A 73 -9.40 -1.11 7.98
N SER A 74 -9.50 0.02 7.27
CA SER A 74 -10.11 1.32 7.65
C SER A 74 -9.68 2.07 8.91
N GLU A 75 -9.42 1.41 10.05
CA GLU A 75 -8.96 2.07 11.29
C GLU A 75 -7.50 2.54 11.17
N VAL A 76 -6.64 1.73 10.56
CA VAL A 76 -5.23 2.12 10.35
C VAL A 76 -5.14 3.23 9.31
N ILE A 77 -5.94 3.19 8.24
CA ILE A 77 -5.94 4.25 7.22
C ILE A 77 -6.51 5.55 7.79
N ALA A 78 -7.63 5.52 8.53
CA ALA A 78 -8.18 6.72 9.16
C ALA A 78 -7.22 7.34 10.20
N ASP A 79 -6.48 6.50 10.95
CA ASP A 79 -5.43 6.92 11.87
C ASP A 79 -4.22 7.52 11.11
N LEU A 80 -3.80 6.91 10.00
CA LEU A 80 -2.71 7.41 9.17
C LEU A 80 -3.06 8.71 8.43
N GLU A 81 -4.26 8.83 7.87
CA GLU A 81 -4.76 10.04 7.22
C GLU A 81 -4.89 11.19 8.23
N SER A 82 -5.42 10.92 9.43
CA SER A 82 -5.48 11.93 10.51
C SER A 82 -4.08 12.40 10.95
N LYS A 83 -3.07 11.54 10.88
CA LYS A 83 -1.67 11.87 11.24
C LYS A 83 -0.93 12.61 10.14
N LEU A 84 -1.29 12.42 8.87
CA LEU A 84 -0.67 13.10 7.74
C LEU A 84 -1.26 14.49 7.47
N GLN A 85 -2.47 14.77 7.95
CA GLN A 85 -3.16 16.06 7.76
C GLN A 85 -2.73 17.17 8.76
N ILE A 86 -1.71 16.93 9.59
CA ILE A 86 -1.19 17.88 10.61
C ILE A 86 0.17 18.49 10.21
N LEU A 87 0.65 18.28 8.97
CA LEU A 87 1.80 18.99 8.40
C LEU A 87 1.37 20.07 7.40
#